data_AF-A0A2I8EQV6-F1
#
_entry.id   AF-A0A2I8EQV6-F1
#
_cell.length_a   1.000
_cell.length_b   1.000
_cell.length_c   1.000
_cell.angle_alpha   90.00
_cell.angle_beta   90.00
_cell.angle_gamma   90.00
#
_symmetry.space_group_name_H-M   'P 1'
#
loop_
_entity.id
_entity.type
_entity.pdbx_description
1 polymer ?
#
loop_
_entity_poly.entity_id
_entity_poly.type
_entity_poly.pdbx_seq_one_letter_code
_entity_poly.pdbx_strand_id
1 'polypeptide(L)'
;MRLSILINTSDPTVNHDYAVLWLDTINHAWTSQDRRGVELPSSGEVREDGHVMSLCARGSEAPLVTLYGVRVDRHGNVTSAQGQATWVSHSRPDAVAGFWRLQAVEREGSPSMRR
;
A
#
# COMPACT_ATOMS: atom_id res chain seq x y z
N MET A 1 -11.66 -5.10 7.14
CA MET A 1 -10.53 -5.96 6.75
C MET A 1 -9.33 -5.08 6.56
N ARG A 2 -8.16 -5.52 6.98
CA ARG A 2 -6.91 -4.77 6.86
C ARG A 2 -5.86 -5.57 6.12
N LEU A 3 -5.18 -4.93 5.18
CA LEU A 3 -4.11 -5.53 4.39
C LEU A 3 -2.78 -4.93 4.81
N SER A 4 -1.80 -5.76 5.16
CA SER A 4 -0.41 -5.30 5.27
C SER A 4 0.26 -5.48 3.92
N ILE A 5 0.75 -4.39 3.33
CA ILE A 5 1.38 -4.35 2.02
C ILE A 5 2.78 -3.76 2.15
N LEU A 6 3.76 -4.46 1.59
CA LEU A 6 5.11 -3.94 1.36
C LEU A 6 5.17 -3.37 -0.05
N ILE A 7 5.57 -2.11 -0.20
CA ILE A 7 6.07 -1.58 -1.46
C ILE A 7 7.59 -1.49 -1.43
N ASN A 8 8.24 -1.84 -2.53
CA ASN A 8 9.68 -1.66 -2.69
C ASN A 8 10.06 -1.59 -4.17
N THR A 9 11.25 -1.06 -4.43
CA THR A 9 11.83 -0.99 -5.78
C THR A 9 11.97 -2.37 -6.42
N SER A 10 12.01 -2.37 -7.74
CA SER A 10 12.21 -3.55 -8.57
C SER A 10 13.59 -4.18 -8.40
N ASP A 11 14.61 -3.37 -8.13
CA ASP A 11 15.97 -3.83 -7.80
C ASP A 11 16.36 -3.42 -6.37
N PRO A 12 16.14 -4.31 -5.38
CA PRO A 12 16.46 -4.03 -4.00
C PRO A 12 17.98 -4.02 -3.73
N THR A 13 18.84 -4.35 -4.70
CA THR A 13 20.30 -4.28 -4.55
C THR A 13 20.87 -2.91 -4.90
N VAL A 14 20.13 -2.13 -5.69
CA VAL A 14 20.51 -0.79 -6.14
C VAL A 14 19.79 0.30 -5.36
N ASN A 15 18.52 0.06 -4.99
CA ASN A 15 17.75 0.99 -4.18
C ASN A 15 16.98 0.23 -3.09
N HIS A 16 17.16 0.67 -1.84
CA HIS A 16 16.51 0.08 -0.68
C HIS A 16 15.27 0.86 -0.22
N ASP A 17 14.66 1.65 -1.11
CA ASP A 17 13.41 2.34 -0.80
C ASP A 17 12.28 1.34 -0.61
N TYR A 18 11.57 1.48 0.49
CA TYR A 18 10.41 0.65 0.81
C TYR A 18 9.42 1.38 1.72
N ALA A 19 8.19 0.88 1.77
CA ALA A 19 7.24 1.21 2.83
C ALA A 19 6.36 0.02 3.16
N VAL A 20 6.05 -0.14 4.45
CA VAL A 20 5.07 -1.10 4.97
C VAL A 20 3.81 -0.34 5.33
N LEU A 21 2.72 -0.70 4.66
CA LEU A 21 1.45 0.03 4.66
C LEU A 21 0.35 -0.88 5.16
N TRP A 22 -0.51 -0.35 6.03
CA TRP A 22 -1.77 -1.00 6.36
C TRP A 22 -2.91 -0.31 5.65
N LEU A 23 -3.66 -1.07 4.85
CA LEU A 23 -4.82 -0.57 4.13
C LEU A 23 -6.07 -1.08 4.81
N ASP A 24 -6.88 -0.17 5.33
CA ASP A 24 -8.23 -0.45 5.80
C ASP A 24 -9.21 -0.24 4.65
N THR A 25 -9.63 -1.35 4.06
CA THR A 25 -10.50 -1.35 2.88
C THR A 25 -11.96 -1.07 3.22
N ILE A 26 -12.32 -1.06 4.50
CA ILE A 26 -13.67 -0.70 4.96
C ILE A 26 -13.74 0.80 5.20
N ASN A 27 -12.76 1.34 5.91
CA ASN A 27 -12.73 2.76 6.26
C ASN A 27 -12.09 3.63 5.18
N HIS A 28 -11.69 3.04 4.04
CA HIS A 28 -10.97 3.72 2.96
C HIS A 28 -9.79 4.55 3.47
N ALA A 29 -9.01 3.96 4.37
CA ALA A 29 -7.93 4.63 5.07
C ALA A 29 -6.65 3.80 5.00
N TRP A 30 -5.50 4.47 5.07
CA TRP A 30 -4.22 3.78 5.16
C TRP A 30 -3.35 4.38 6.25
N THR A 31 -2.42 3.57 6.76
CA THR A 31 -1.36 4.01 7.67
C THR A 31 0.00 3.48 7.24
N SER A 32 1.04 4.28 7.41
CA SER A 32 2.43 3.85 7.22
C SER A 32 2.99 3.37 8.55
N GLN A 33 3.54 2.16 8.58
CA GLN A 33 4.18 1.60 9.79
C GLN A 33 5.67 1.80 9.80
N ASP A 34 6.30 1.57 8.65
CA ASP A 34 7.73 1.76 8.46
C ASP A 34 7.97 2.15 7.01
N ARG A 35 9.03 2.92 6.76
CA ARG A 35 9.39 3.39 5.43
C ARG A 35 10.82 3.91 5.39
N ARG A 36 11.43 3.77 4.22
CA ARG A 36 12.71 4.36 3.85
C ARG A 36 12.61 4.92 2.44
N GLY A 37 12.93 6.21 2.27
CA GLY A 37 13.00 6.88 0.96
C GLY A 37 11.68 7.05 0.19
N VAL A 38 10.56 6.61 0.76
CA VAL A 38 9.20 6.85 0.25
C VAL A 38 8.58 8.02 1.01
N GLU A 39 8.04 9.01 0.30
CA GLU A 39 7.45 10.21 0.90
C GLU A 39 5.99 9.99 1.29
N LEU A 40 5.76 9.66 2.55
CA LEU A 40 4.41 9.41 3.09
C LEU A 40 4.19 10.07 4.45
N PRO A 41 3.01 10.67 4.68
CA PRO A 41 2.51 10.95 6.02
C PRO A 41 2.25 9.65 6.78
N SER A 42 1.97 9.75 8.09
CA SER A 42 1.65 8.59 8.92
C SER A 42 0.35 7.89 8.51
N SER A 43 -0.59 8.63 7.90
CA SER A 43 -1.87 8.11 7.45
C SER A 43 -2.48 8.96 6.35
N GLY A 44 -3.48 8.40 5.68
CA GLY A 44 -4.26 9.09 4.67
C GLY A 44 -5.48 8.29 4.22
N GLU A 45 -5.93 8.58 3.01
CA GLU A 45 -7.15 8.03 2.43
C GLU A 45 -6.82 7.10 1.26
N VAL A 46 -7.59 6.01 1.16
CA VAL A 46 -7.51 5.04 0.08
C VAL A 46 -8.62 5.35 -0.91
N ARG A 47 -8.28 5.37 -2.19
CA ARG A 47 -9.23 5.49 -3.29
C ARG A 47 -9.09 4.30 -4.21
N GLU A 48 -10.21 3.75 -4.63
CA GLU A 48 -10.25 2.61 -5.51
C GLU A 48 -10.93 3.02 -6.81
N ASP A 49 -10.24 2.82 -7.93
CA ASP A 49 -10.76 2.99 -9.28
C ASP A 49 -10.46 1.71 -10.09
N GLY A 50 -11.46 0.83 -10.16
CA GLY A 50 -11.37 -0.45 -10.86
C GLY A 50 -10.29 -1.38 -10.30
N HIS A 51 -9.12 -1.41 -10.93
CA HIS A 51 -7.99 -2.24 -10.53
C HIS A 51 -6.82 -1.44 -9.95
N VAL A 52 -7.06 -0.16 -9.67
CA VAL A 52 -6.06 0.77 -9.18
C VAL A 52 -6.47 1.23 -7.79
N MET A 53 -5.54 1.11 -6.85
CA MET A 53 -5.72 1.63 -5.50
C MET A 53 -4.71 2.76 -5.27
N SER A 54 -5.22 3.96 -5.05
CA SER A 54 -4.45 5.17 -4.82
C SER A 54 -4.45 5.53 -3.34
N LEU A 55 -3.26 5.78 -2.80
CA LEU A 55 -3.06 6.23 -1.43
C LEU A 55 -2.75 7.72 -1.45
N CYS A 56 -3.68 8.52 -0.97
CA CYS A 56 -3.57 9.97 -0.95
C CYS A 56 -3.34 10.48 0.48
N ALA A 57 -2.69 11.64 0.61
CA ALA A 57 -2.75 12.39 1.87
C ALA A 57 -4.21 12.80 2.15
N ARG A 58 -4.55 12.95 3.43
CA ARG A 58 -5.89 13.40 3.84
C ARG A 58 -6.23 14.75 3.19
N GLY A 59 -7.35 14.82 2.48
CA GLY A 59 -7.79 16.04 1.78
C GLY A 59 -7.00 16.39 0.52
N SER A 60 -6.12 15.51 0.04
CA SER A 60 -5.40 15.68 -1.23
C SER A 60 -5.95 14.73 -2.30
N GLU A 61 -6.05 15.23 -3.53
CA GLU A 61 -6.41 14.41 -4.69
C GLU A 61 -5.20 13.68 -5.31
N ALA A 62 -3.99 14.18 -5.07
CA ALA A 62 -2.78 13.64 -5.68
C ALA A 62 -2.35 12.32 -5.00
N PRO A 63 -2.18 11.22 -5.74
CA PRO A 63 -1.73 9.95 -5.18
C PRO A 63 -0.25 10.00 -4.80
N LEU A 64 0.06 9.60 -3.57
CA LEU A 64 1.44 9.41 -3.09
C LEU A 64 1.96 8.02 -3.43
N VAL A 65 1.08 7.03 -3.41
CA VAL A 65 1.34 5.66 -3.88
C VAL A 65 0.17 5.23 -4.75
N THR A 66 0.46 4.53 -5.84
CA THR A 66 -0.52 3.84 -6.65
C THR A 66 -0.17 2.36 -6.70
N LEU A 67 -1.12 1.51 -6.35
CA LEU A 67 -1.01 0.05 -6.36
C LEU A 67 -1.87 -0.50 -7.49
N TYR A 68 -1.26 -1.25 -8.40
CA TYR A 68 -1.94 -1.82 -9.55
C TYR A 68 -2.28 -3.29 -9.31
N GLY A 69 -3.53 -3.68 -9.54
CA GLY A 69 -4.00 -5.06 -9.42
C GLY A 69 -4.37 -5.49 -8.00
N VAL A 70 -4.43 -4.56 -7.04
CA VAL A 70 -5.02 -4.83 -5.72
C VAL A 70 -6.54 -4.89 -5.90
N ARG A 71 -7.14 -6.04 -5.63
CA ARG A 71 -8.60 -6.19 -5.65
C ARG A 71 -9.03 -7.05 -4.48
N VAL A 72 -10.04 -6.56 -3.77
CA VAL A 72 -10.71 -7.27 -2.69
C VAL A 72 -12.09 -7.66 -3.19
N ASP A 73 -12.41 -8.95 -3.17
CA ASP A 73 -13.76 -9.39 -3.52
C ASP A 73 -14.77 -9.10 -2.39
N ARG A 74 -16.06 -9.26 -2.69
CA ARG A 74 -17.15 -9.09 -1.71
C ARG A 74 -17.05 -10.01 -0.48
N HIS A 75 -16.21 -11.03 -0.53
CA HIS A 75 -15.98 -11.98 0.57
C HIS A 75 -14.71 -11.64 1.37
N GLY A 76 -14.01 -10.54 1.05
CA GLY A 76 -12.77 -10.16 1.73
C GLY A 76 -11.58 -11.04 1.34
N ASN A 77 -11.54 -11.54 0.10
CA ASN A 77 -10.35 -12.18 -0.46
C ASN A 77 -9.60 -11.21 -1.35
N VAL A 78 -8.29 -11.16 -1.18
CA VAL A 78 -7.40 -10.43 -2.09
C VAL A 78 -7.10 -11.33 -3.28
N THR A 79 -7.29 -10.83 -4.50
CA THR A 79 -7.21 -11.67 -5.70
C THR A 79 -5.81 -11.77 -6.29
N SER A 80 -4.86 -10.99 -5.74
CA SER A 80 -3.44 -11.12 -6.01
C SER A 80 -2.64 -10.91 -4.72
N ALA A 81 -1.50 -11.57 -4.61
CA ALA A 81 -0.55 -11.35 -3.52
C ALA A 81 0.55 -10.35 -3.89
N GLN A 82 0.61 -9.87 -5.14
CA GLN A 82 1.61 -8.92 -5.61
C GLN A 82 1.18 -8.20 -6.89
N GLY A 83 1.84 -7.10 -7.20
CA GLY A 83 1.63 -6.35 -8.44
C GLY A 83 2.58 -5.17 -8.57
N GLN A 84 2.37 -4.34 -9.60
CA GLN A 84 3.15 -3.13 -9.81
C GLN A 84 2.73 -2.04 -8.83
N ALA A 85 3.67 -1.18 -8.45
CA ALA A 85 3.40 0.02 -7.67
C ALA A 85 4.21 1.21 -8.20
N THR A 86 3.67 2.42 -8.01
CA THR A 86 4.39 3.67 -8.24
C THR A 86 4.26 4.60 -7.04
N TRP A 87 5.31 5.34 -6.67
CA TRP A 87 5.28 6.27 -5.54
C TRP A 87 6.22 7.46 -5.70
N VAL A 88 6.01 8.49 -4.86
CA VAL A 88 6.91 9.65 -4.75
C VAL A 88 8.08 9.36 -3.81
N SER A 89 9.30 9.72 -4.22
CA SER A 89 10.53 9.52 -3.45
C SER A 89 11.22 10.85 -3.17
N HIS A 90 11.90 10.93 -2.03
CA HIS A 90 12.69 12.11 -1.64
C HIS A 90 13.90 12.33 -2.54
N SER A 91 14.42 11.26 -3.14
CA SER A 91 15.67 11.29 -3.89
C SER A 91 15.49 11.55 -5.38
N ARG A 92 14.24 11.60 -5.86
CA ARG A 92 13.92 11.62 -7.30
C ARG A 92 12.76 12.55 -7.60
N PRO A 93 12.87 13.39 -8.66
CA PRO A 93 11.77 14.25 -9.08
C PRO A 93 10.60 13.48 -9.71
N ASP A 94 10.90 12.33 -10.32
CA ASP A 94 9.90 11.48 -10.99
C ASP A 94 9.39 10.37 -10.07
N ALA A 95 8.18 9.90 -10.35
CA ALA A 95 7.59 8.76 -9.67
C ALA A 95 8.47 7.50 -9.84
N VAL A 96 8.70 6.80 -8.73
CA VAL A 96 9.47 5.56 -8.70
C VAL A 96 8.55 4.40 -9.02
N ALA A 97 8.93 3.58 -9.99
CA ALA A 97 8.27 2.31 -10.27
C ALA A 97 8.88 1.18 -9.43
N GLY A 98 8.02 0.27 -8.98
CA GLY A 98 8.41 -0.95 -8.30
C GLY A 98 7.23 -1.88 -8.10
N PHE A 99 7.22 -2.60 -6.98
CA PHE A 99 6.23 -3.63 -6.73
C PHE A 99 5.57 -3.47 -5.37
N TRP A 100 4.35 -3.96 -5.26
CA TRP A 100 3.72 -4.24 -3.98
C TRP A 100 3.62 -5.75 -3.75
N ARG A 101 3.67 -6.15 -2.48
CA ARG A 101 3.43 -7.53 -2.04
C ARG A 101 2.54 -7.52 -0.80
N LEU A 102 1.53 -8.37 -0.80
CA LEU A 102 0.70 -8.64 0.34
C LEU A 102 1.50 -9.45 1.37
N GLN A 103 1.65 -8.91 2.58
CA GLN A 103 2.33 -9.59 3.68
C GLN A 103 1.35 -10.30 4.62
N ALA A 104 0.20 -9.67 4.88
CA ALA A 104 -0.81 -10.22 5.79
C ALA A 104 -2.21 -9.70 5.47
N VAL A 105 -3.23 -10.47 5.89
CA VAL A 105 -4.64 -10.10 5.84
C VAL A 105 -5.24 -10.25 7.22
N GLU A 106 -5.72 -9.16 7.80
CA GLU A 106 -6.48 -9.15 9.05
C GLU A 106 -7.97 -9.03 8.73
N ARG A 107 -8.73 -10.06 9.07
CA ARG A 107 -10.19 -10.07 8.94
C ARG A 107 -10.83 -9.84 10.30
N GLU A 108 -11.82 -8.97 10.36
CA GLU A 108 -12.60 -8.74 11.56
C GLU A 108 -13.29 -10.05 11.95
N GLY A 109 -12.99 -10.57 13.14
CA GLY A 109 -13.42 -11.90 13.61
C GLY A 109 -12.34 -12.99 13.60
N SER A 110 -11.12 -12.73 13.11
CA SER A 110 -9.99 -13.62 13.36
C SER A 110 -9.44 -13.33 14.76
N PRO A 111 -9.46 -14.26 15.73
CA PRO A 111 -8.75 -14.03 16.98
C PRO A 111 -7.26 -13.93 16.61
N SER A 112 -6.72 -12.71 16.72
CA SER A 112 -5.29 -12.49 16.71
C SER A 112 -4.72 -13.33 17.83
N MET A 113 -4.16 -14.49 17.48
CA MET A 113 -3.53 -15.40 18.42
C MET A 113 -2.25 -14.70 18.89
N ARG A 114 -2.42 -13.86 19.91
CA ARG A 114 -1.33 -13.23 20.66
C ARG A 114 -0.51 -14.37 21.27
N ARG A 115 0.73 -14.51 20.79
CA ARG A 115 1.78 -15.25 21.50
C ARG A 115 2.35 -14.38 22.60
#